data_AF-A0AAU7JFS7-F1
#
_entry.id   AF-A0AAU7JFS7-F1
#
_cell.length_a   1.000
_cell.length_b   1.000
_cell.length_c   1.000
_cell.angle_alpha   90.00
_cell.angle_beta   90.00
_cell.angle_gamma   90.00
#
_symmetry.space_group_name_H-M   'P 1'
#
loop_
_entity.id
_entity.type
_entity.pdbx_description
1 polymer ?
#
loop_
_entity_poly.entity_id
_entity_poly.type
_entity_poly.pdbx_seq_one_letter_code
_entity_poly.pdbx_strand_id
1 'polypeptide(L)'
;MIKVAVLTLGLAVVTQVAENIPRYDIDASCRAQTSSRDGTGERMAACVRDETAAREQLASSWARAKPRSREVCAGEERGITSYADLASCLDMFASQ
;
A
#
# COMPACT_ATOMS: atom_id res chain seq x y z
N MET A 1 23.67 28.57 46.43
CA MET A 1 23.68 28.44 44.95
C MET A 1 23.00 27.12 44.60
N ILE A 2 21.72 27.16 44.24
CA ILE A 2 20.91 25.95 43.94
C ILE A 2 21.06 25.64 42.45
N LYS A 3 21.64 24.48 42.11
CA LYS A 3 21.78 24.00 40.74
C LYS A 3 20.50 23.26 40.36
N VAL A 4 19.62 23.92 39.62
CA VAL A 4 18.43 23.30 39.03
C VAL A 4 18.88 22.52 37.79
N ALA A 5 18.92 21.20 37.90
CA ALA A 5 19.12 20.32 36.75
C ALA A 5 17.77 20.10 36.07
N VAL A 6 17.55 20.77 34.96
CA VAL A 6 16.35 20.57 34.11
C VAL A 6 16.56 19.29 33.32
N LEU A 7 15.89 18.22 33.72
CA LEU A 7 15.75 16.98 32.96
C LEU A 7 14.61 17.16 31.96
N THR A 8 14.96 17.49 30.72
CA THR A 8 14.01 17.46 29.59
C THR A 8 13.63 16.02 29.30
N LEU A 9 12.45 15.59 29.73
CA LEU A 9 11.80 14.37 29.26
C LEU A 9 11.41 14.57 27.79
N GLY A 10 12.12 13.89 26.87
CA GLY A 10 11.71 13.84 25.47
C GLY A 10 10.42 13.04 25.33
N LEU A 11 9.32 13.69 24.94
CA LEU A 11 8.13 13.00 24.46
C LEU A 11 8.47 12.37 23.10
N ALA A 12 8.69 11.06 23.08
CA ALA A 12 8.66 10.31 21.84
C ALA A 12 7.19 10.21 21.40
N VAL A 13 6.79 11.01 20.42
CA VAL A 13 5.51 10.83 19.73
C VAL A 13 5.64 9.53 18.93
N VAL A 14 5.12 8.44 19.48
CA VAL A 14 4.91 7.21 18.71
C VAL A 14 3.72 7.49 17.81
N THR A 15 3.98 7.93 16.58
CA THR A 15 2.94 7.93 15.56
C THR A 15 2.57 6.46 15.33
N GLN A 16 1.41 6.04 15.83
CA GLN A 16 0.78 4.81 15.39
C GLN A 16 0.41 5.02 13.92
N VAL A 17 1.38 4.84 13.03
CA VAL A 17 1.11 4.49 11.63
C VAL A 17 0.61 3.06 11.68
N ALA A 18 -0.60 2.87 12.20
CA ALA A 18 -1.37 1.68 11.88
C ALA A 18 -1.51 1.73 10.36
N GLU A 19 -0.70 0.89 9.74
CA GLU A 19 -0.41 0.76 8.33
C GLU A 19 -1.70 0.43 7.56
N ASN A 20 -2.51 1.44 7.26
CA ASN A 20 -3.75 1.31 6.51
C ASN A 20 -3.43 1.08 5.03
N ILE A 21 -3.19 -0.18 4.65
CA ILE A 21 -3.18 -0.57 3.23
C ILE A 21 -4.51 -0.11 2.62
N PRO A 22 -4.48 0.65 1.50
CA PRO A 22 -5.69 1.03 0.79
C PRO A 22 -6.56 -0.17 0.46
N ARG A 23 -7.87 -0.03 0.63
CA ARG A 23 -8.83 -1.08 0.26
C ARG A 23 -9.31 -0.85 -1.16
N TYR A 24 -8.77 -1.64 -2.08
CA TYR A 24 -9.25 -1.68 -3.45
C TYR A 24 -10.34 -2.75 -3.62
N ASP A 25 -11.29 -2.46 -4.51
CA ASP A 25 -12.32 -3.39 -4.96
C ASP A 25 -11.77 -4.23 -6.12
N ILE A 26 -11.43 -5.49 -5.82
CA ILE A 26 -10.85 -6.42 -6.79
C ILE A 26 -11.78 -6.63 -7.99
N ASP A 27 -13.10 -6.74 -7.76
CA ASP A 27 -14.05 -6.99 -8.83
C ASP A 27 -14.20 -5.77 -9.74
N ALA A 28 -14.14 -4.56 -9.18
CA ALA A 28 -14.12 -3.33 -9.97
C ALA A 28 -12.83 -3.23 -10.81
N SER A 29 -11.67 -3.46 -10.21
CA SER A 29 -10.36 -3.39 -10.89
C SER A 29 -10.25 -4.46 -11.98
N CYS A 30 -10.73 -5.68 -11.72
CA CYS A 30 -10.75 -6.74 -12.71
C CYS A 30 -11.75 -6.51 -13.83
N ARG A 31 -12.92 -5.92 -13.56
CA ARG A 31 -13.86 -5.49 -14.62
C ARG A 31 -13.23 -4.44 -15.53
N ALA A 32 -12.54 -3.45 -14.97
CA ALA A 32 -11.84 -2.45 -15.78
C ALA A 32 -10.79 -3.10 -16.70
N GLN A 33 -9.97 -4.04 -16.19
CA GLN A 33 -8.95 -4.74 -16.97
C GLN A 33 -9.51 -5.73 -18.01
N THR A 34 -10.68 -6.33 -17.73
CA THR A 34 -11.29 -7.34 -18.61
C THR A 34 -12.18 -6.75 -19.68
N SER A 35 -12.86 -5.62 -19.41
CA SER A 35 -13.67 -4.90 -20.40
C SER A 35 -12.89 -4.45 -21.64
N SER A 36 -11.57 -4.33 -21.53
CA SER A 36 -10.68 -3.96 -22.64
C SER A 36 -10.30 -5.14 -23.56
N ARG A 37 -10.71 -6.40 -23.30
CA ARG A 37 -10.27 -7.58 -24.06
C ARG A 37 -11.36 -8.66 -24.16
N ASP A 38 -11.59 -9.17 -25.37
CA ASP A 38 -12.58 -10.23 -25.68
C ASP A 38 -12.18 -11.58 -25.04
N GLY A 39 -12.97 -12.07 -24.07
CA GLY A 39 -12.75 -13.34 -23.37
C GLY A 39 -12.99 -13.24 -21.85
N THR A 40 -14.21 -12.91 -21.45
CA THR A 40 -14.47 -12.28 -20.13
C THR A 40 -14.43 -13.23 -18.93
N GLY A 41 -14.86 -14.50 -19.07
CA GLY A 41 -15.03 -15.41 -17.92
C GLY A 41 -13.72 -15.91 -17.30
N GLU A 42 -12.89 -16.60 -18.09
CA GLU A 42 -11.60 -17.13 -17.62
C GLU A 42 -10.62 -16.02 -17.22
N ARG A 43 -10.60 -14.91 -17.98
CA ARG A 43 -9.77 -13.73 -17.67
C ARG A 43 -10.21 -13.03 -16.38
N MET A 44 -11.52 -12.96 -16.10
CA MET A 44 -12.01 -12.44 -14.82
C MET A 44 -11.50 -13.30 -13.67
N ALA A 45 -11.69 -14.62 -13.76
CA ALA A 45 -11.23 -15.55 -12.74
C ALA A 45 -9.72 -15.47 -12.53
N ALA A 46 -8.93 -15.33 -13.60
CA ALA A 46 -7.49 -15.13 -13.51
C ALA A 46 -7.14 -13.82 -12.79
N CYS A 47 -7.73 -12.70 -13.21
CA CYS A 47 -7.49 -11.40 -12.57
C CYS A 47 -7.82 -11.42 -11.07
N VAL A 48 -8.98 -11.96 -10.68
CA VAL A 48 -9.39 -12.02 -9.27
C VAL A 48 -8.37 -12.82 -8.45
N ARG A 49 -7.86 -13.93 -8.99
CA ARG A 49 -6.80 -14.71 -8.32
C ARG A 49 -5.52 -13.89 -8.16
N ASP A 50 -5.09 -13.22 -9.23
CA ASP A 50 -3.83 -12.45 -9.25
C ASP A 50 -3.90 -11.25 -8.29
N GLU A 51 -5.01 -10.51 -8.27
CA GLU A 51 -5.22 -9.38 -7.35
C GLU A 51 -5.33 -9.84 -5.89
N THR A 52 -5.96 -10.99 -5.64
CA THR A 52 -6.03 -11.56 -4.28
C THR A 52 -4.65 -11.95 -3.79
N ALA A 53 -3.86 -12.62 -4.63
CA ALA A 53 -2.48 -12.97 -4.31
C ALA A 53 -1.62 -11.71 -4.09
N ALA A 54 -1.80 -10.68 -4.92
CA ALA A 54 -1.11 -9.40 -4.77
C ALA A 54 -1.44 -8.75 -3.42
N ARG A 55 -2.72 -8.74 -2.99
CA ARG A 55 -3.14 -8.22 -1.69
C ARG A 55 -2.49 -8.97 -0.52
N GLU A 56 -2.45 -10.30 -0.58
CA GLU A 56 -1.86 -11.14 0.47
C GLU A 56 -0.35 -10.87 0.58
N GLN A 57 0.36 -10.82 -0.54
CA GLN A 57 1.79 -10.52 -0.57
C GLN A 57 2.07 -9.08 -0.11
N LEU A 58 1.21 -8.14 -0.51
CA LEU A 58 1.30 -6.73 -0.14
C LEU A 58 1.23 -6.54 1.37
N ALA A 59 0.41 -7.31 2.09
CA ALA A 59 0.33 -7.20 3.54
C ALA A 59 1.69 -7.37 4.23
N SER A 60 2.52 -8.29 3.72
CA SER A 60 3.86 -8.53 4.22
C SER A 60 4.84 -7.41 3.81
N SER A 61 4.85 -7.01 2.54
CA SER A 61 5.80 -6.00 2.05
C SER A 61 5.46 -4.59 2.55
N TRP A 62 4.17 -4.29 2.73
CA TRP A 62 3.68 -3.00 3.21
C TRP A 62 4.30 -2.67 4.56
N ALA A 63 4.24 -3.58 5.54
CA ALA A 63 4.82 -3.38 6.88
C ALA A 63 6.34 -3.13 6.89
N ARG A 64 7.05 -3.48 5.81
CA ARG A 64 8.49 -3.22 5.64
C ARG A 64 8.81 -2.00 4.78
N ALA A 65 7.85 -1.52 3.99
CA ALA A 65 8.06 -0.36 3.13
C ALA A 65 8.34 0.91 3.94
N LYS A 66 9.20 1.80 3.44
CA LYS A 66 9.46 3.09 4.09
C LYS A 66 8.16 3.91 4.14
N PRO A 67 7.92 4.71 5.21
CA PRO A 67 6.71 5.53 5.32
C PRO A 67 6.46 6.41 4.09
N ARG A 68 7.51 7.07 3.57
CA ARG A 68 7.42 7.89 2.36
C ARG A 68 6.98 7.09 1.12
N SER A 69 7.45 5.84 0.96
CA SER A 69 7.05 4.99 -0.17
C SER A 69 5.56 4.63 -0.08
N ARG A 70 5.06 4.38 1.14
CA ARG A 70 3.63 4.13 1.38
C ARG A 70 2.79 5.37 1.09
N GLU A 71 3.21 6.53 1.59
CA GLU A 71 2.53 7.82 1.34
C GLU A 71 2.45 8.12 -0.16
N VAL A 72 3.57 8.02 -0.88
CA VAL A 72 3.61 8.27 -2.32
C VAL A 72 2.74 7.27 -3.08
N CYS A 73 2.80 5.97 -2.77
CA CYS A 73 2.09 4.96 -3.56
C CYS A 73 0.59 4.84 -3.22
N ALA A 74 0.19 5.18 -1.99
CA ALA A 74 -1.23 5.18 -1.60
C ALA A 74 -1.91 6.54 -1.79
N GLY A 75 -1.18 7.57 -2.19
CA GLY A 75 -1.72 8.89 -2.51
C GLY A 75 -2.68 8.84 -3.70
N GLU A 76 -3.79 9.57 -3.61
CA GLU A 76 -4.82 9.65 -4.66
C GLU A 76 -4.23 10.14 -5.99
N GLU A 77 -3.19 10.99 -5.94
CA GLU A 77 -2.51 11.53 -7.12
C GLU A 77 -1.85 10.47 -8.00
N ARG A 78 -1.59 9.26 -7.46
CA ARG A 78 -1.06 8.15 -8.26
C ARG A 78 -2.12 7.48 -9.12
N GLY A 79 -3.40 7.63 -8.77
CA GLY A 79 -4.51 6.97 -9.46
C GLY A 79 -4.46 5.44 -9.39
N ILE A 80 -3.74 4.87 -8.42
CA ILE A 80 -3.64 3.41 -8.25
C ILE A 80 -4.96 2.88 -7.68
N THR A 81 -5.52 1.88 -8.35
CA THR A 81 -6.80 1.27 -7.98
C THR A 81 -6.73 -0.25 -7.90
N SER A 82 -5.55 -0.85 -8.02
CA SER A 82 -5.33 -2.29 -7.96
C SER A 82 -4.23 -2.63 -6.94
N TYR A 83 -4.29 -3.82 -6.35
CA TYR A 83 -3.24 -4.27 -5.43
C TYR A 83 -1.95 -4.57 -6.17
N ALA A 84 -2.05 -5.07 -7.41
CA ALA A 84 -0.90 -5.32 -8.28
C ALA A 84 -0.11 -4.04 -8.59
N ASP A 85 -0.79 -2.94 -8.92
CA ASP A 85 -0.14 -1.65 -9.20
C ASP A 85 0.43 -1.02 -7.93
N LEU A 86 -0.26 -1.16 -6.79
CA LEU A 86 0.27 -0.70 -5.50
C LEU A 86 1.54 -1.46 -5.10
N ALA A 87 1.55 -2.78 -5.25
CA ALA A 87 2.72 -3.60 -5.00
C ALA A 87 3.88 -3.20 -5.93
N SER A 88 3.59 -3.01 -7.22
CA SER A 88 4.59 -2.57 -8.21
C SER A 88 5.16 -1.20 -7.86
N CYS A 89 4.32 -0.23 -7.46
CA CYS A 89 4.78 1.07 -7.00
C CYS A 89 5.72 0.94 -5.80
N LEU A 90 5.35 0.15 -4.79
CA LEU A 90 6.20 -0.04 -3.61
C LEU A 90 7.53 -0.69 -3.95
N ASP A 91 7.58 -1.64 -4.88
CA ASP A 91 8.83 -2.26 -5.33
C ASP A 91 9.76 -1.21 -5.97
N MET A 92 9.22 -0.33 -6.82
CA MET A 92 9.95 0.77 -7.44
C MET A 92 10.51 1.78 -6.40
N PHE A 93 9.75 2.05 -5.34
CA PHE A 93 10.13 2.99 -4.28
C PHE A 93 10.81 2.32 -3.07
N ALA A 94 10.95 1.00 -3.03
CA ALA A 94 11.69 0.27 -2.00
C ALA A 94 13.20 0.28 -2.26
N SER A 95 13.60 0.42 -3.54
CA SER A 95 14.99 0.51 -3.98
C SER A 95 15.62 1.91 -3.83
N GLN A 96 14.88 2.87 -3.27
CA GLN A 96 15.30 4.26 -3.02
C GLN A 96 15.32 4.52 -1.52
#